data_AF-A0A4P5XAR2-F1
#
_entry.id   AF-A0A4P5XAR2-F1
#
_cell.length_a   1.000
_cell.length_b   1.000
_cell.length_c   1.000
_cell.angle_alpha   90.00
_cell.angle_beta   90.00
_cell.angle_gamma   90.00
#
_symmetry.space_group_name_H-M   'P 1'
#
loop_
_entity.id
_entity.type
_entity.pdbx_description
1 polymer ?
#
loop_
_entity_poly.entity_id
_entity_poly.type
_entity_poly.pdbx_seq_one_letter_code
_entity_poly.pdbx_strand_id
1 'polypeptide(L)' 'MPARRSAASARRKALAAMRDESDRQLAELIRRRLAMPLEQRMNFLRKRLPGGGSCL' A
#
# COMPACT_ATOMS: atom_id res chain seq x y z
N MET A 1 6.33 20.12 -36.39
CA MET A 1 7.03 19.32 -35.36
C MET A 1 6.04 18.38 -34.63
N PRO A 2 5.80 17.13 -35.10
CA PRO A 2 4.76 16.24 -34.56
C PRO A 2 5.23 15.25 -33.46
N ALA A 3 6.52 15.14 -33.17
CA ALA A 3 7.07 14.09 -32.28
C ALA A 3 6.64 14.18 -30.81
N ARG A 4 6.36 15.39 -30.28
CA ARG A 4 6.10 15.60 -28.83
C ARG A 4 4.82 14.94 -28.31
N ARG A 5 3.80 14.76 -29.17
CA ARG A 5 2.51 14.14 -28.77
C ARG A 5 2.65 12.64 -28.46
N SER A 6 3.54 11.94 -29.16
CA SER A 6 3.76 10.49 -28.97
C SER A 6 4.44 10.18 -27.63
N ALA A 7 5.49 10.95 -27.28
CA ALA A 7 6.22 10.82 -26.02
C ALA A 7 5.35 11.13 -24.79
N ALA A 8 4.46 12.13 -24.89
CA ALA A 8 3.50 12.43 -23.83
C ALA A 8 2.52 11.28 -23.59
N SER A 9 2.10 10.58 -24.65
CA SER A 9 1.21 9.41 -24.55
C SER A 9 1.92 8.21 -23.91
N ALA A 10 3.18 7.95 -24.29
CA ALA A 10 4.01 6.90 -23.68
C ALA A 10 4.22 7.13 -22.18
N ARG A 11 4.52 8.38 -21.78
CA ARG A 11 4.67 8.74 -20.35
C ARG A 11 3.39 8.49 -19.56
N ARG A 12 2.22 8.84 -20.11
CA ARG A 12 0.94 8.58 -19.44
C ARG A 12 0.69 7.08 -19.25
N LYS A 13 0.99 6.25 -20.25
CA LYS A 13 0.88 4.79 -20.13
C LYS A 13 1.80 4.23 -19.05
N ALA A 14 3.05 4.70 -18.99
CA ALA A 14 3.99 4.28 -17.96
C ALA A 14 3.51 4.67 -16.55
N LEU A 15 3.02 5.90 -16.36
CA LEU A 15 2.49 6.35 -15.07
C LEU A 15 1.23 5.58 -14.66
N ALA A 16 0.35 5.25 -15.60
CA ALA A 16 -0.82 4.42 -15.32
C ALA A 16 -0.39 3.02 -14.84
N ALA A 17 0.54 2.38 -15.55
CA ALA A 17 1.06 1.07 -15.16
C ALA A 17 1.73 1.09 -13.77
N MET A 18 2.50 2.14 -13.46
CA MET A 18 3.10 2.31 -12.12
C MET A 18 2.04 2.46 -11.03
N ARG A 19 0.94 3.16 -11.31
CA ARG A 19 -0.17 3.32 -10.37
C ARG A 19 -0.88 1.99 -10.12
N ASP A 20 -1.21 1.26 -11.18
CA ASP A 20 -1.87 -0.04 -11.08
C ASP A 20 -1.04 -1.04 -10.25
N GLU A 21 0.28 -1.04 -10.44
CA GLU A 21 1.19 -1.86 -9.66
C GLU A 21 1.24 -1.44 -8.19
N SER A 22 1.26 -0.13 -7.91
CA SER A 22 1.22 0.40 -6.55
C SER A 22 -0.07 -0.03 -5.83
N ASP A 23 -1.20 0.01 -6.53
CA ASP A 23 -2.50 -0.40 -6.00
C ASP A 23 -2.54 -1.91 -5.71
N ARG A 24 -1.95 -2.74 -6.59
CA ARG A 24 -1.80 -4.19 -6.36
C ARG A 24 -0.95 -4.49 -5.14
N GLN A 25 0.18 -3.81 -4.99
CA GLN A 25 1.08 -3.98 -3.85
C GLN A 25 0.39 -3.58 -2.54
N LEU A 26 -0.36 -2.48 -2.53
CA LEU A 26 -1.15 -2.08 -1.38
C LEU A 26 -2.17 -3.15 -0.99
N ALA A 27 -2.93 -3.67 -1.97
CA ALA A 27 -3.88 -4.75 -1.73
C ALA A 27 -3.22 -6.03 -1.20
N GLU A 28 -2.01 -6.36 -1.67
CA GLU A 28 -1.24 -7.48 -1.16
C GLU A 28 -0.77 -7.26 0.28
N LEU A 29 -0.26 -6.07 0.61
CA LEU A 29 0.13 -5.72 1.98
C LEU A 29 -1.05 -5.82 2.94
N ILE A 30 -2.23 -5.36 2.53
CA ILE A 30 -3.47 -5.49 3.32
C ILE A 30 -3.80 -6.98 3.53
N ARG A 31 -3.77 -7.80 2.48
CA ARG A 31 -4.03 -9.25 2.59
C ARG A 31 -3.05 -9.93 3.55
N ARG A 32 -1.75 -9.67 3.38
CA ARG A 32 -0.71 -10.20 4.29
C ARG A 32 -0.94 -9.74 5.73
N ARG A 33 -1.34 -8.48 5.95
CA ARG A 33 -1.66 -7.94 7.28
C ARG A 33 -2.87 -8.62 7.91
N LEU A 34 -3.92 -8.86 7.14
CA LEU A 34 -5.14 -9.49 7.62
C LEU A 34 -4.97 -11.00 7.85
N ALA A 35 -4.08 -11.65 7.10
CA ALA A 35 -3.72 -13.05 7.31
C ALA A 35 -2.88 -13.26 8.58
N MET A 36 -2.22 -12.23 9.11
CA MET A 36 -1.52 -12.33 10.38
C MET A 36 -2.49 -12.44 11.56
N PRO A 37 -2.14 -13.20 12.61
CA PRO A 37 -2.90 -13.24 13.85
C PRO A 37 -3.14 -11.83 14.41
N LEU A 38 -4.29 -11.62 15.06
CA LEU A 38 -4.64 -10.35 15.71
C LEU A 38 -3.52 -9.88 16.64
N GLU A 39 -2.82 -10.84 17.24
CA GLU A 39 -1.73 -10.56 18.12
C GLU A 39 -0.64 -9.78 17.37
N GLN A 40 -0.17 -10.33 16.25
CA GLN A 40 0.88 -9.71 15.46
C GLN A 40 0.43 -8.38 14.83
N ARG A 41 -0.86 -8.26 14.49
CA ARG A 41 -1.45 -7.02 13.97
C ARG A 41 -1.42 -5.88 14.99
N MET A 42 -1.60 -6.19 16.27
CA MET A 42 -1.69 -5.22 17.37
C MET A 42 -0.36 -5.00 18.10
N ASN A 43 0.77 -5.46 17.54
CA ASN A 43 2.09 -5.37 18.18
C ASN A 43 2.47 -3.92 18.55
N PHE A 44 2.06 -2.93 17.75
CA PHE A 44 2.20 -1.51 18.08
C PHE A 44 1.50 -1.14 19.39
N LEU A 45 0.25 -1.60 19.57
CA LEU A 45 -0.53 -1.36 20.79
C LEU A 45 0.02 -2.14 21.98
N ARG A 46 0.51 -3.37 21.81
CA ARG A 46 1.20 -4.09 22.90
C ARG A 46 2.48 -3.42 23.36
N LYS A 47 3.30 -2.92 22.42
CA LYS A 47 4.56 -2.24 22.76
C LYS A 47 4.33 -0.92 23.47
N ARG A 48 3.30 -0.17 23.06
CA ARG A 48 2.95 1.12 23.69
C ARG A 48 2.13 0.98 24.97
N LEU A 49 1.31 -0.06 25.09
CA LEU A 49 0.47 -0.35 26.26
C LEU A 49 0.69 -1.80 26.71
N PRO A 50 1.78 -2.07 27.45
CA PRO A 50 2.00 -3.38 28.04
C PRO A 50 0.86 -3.67 29.03
N GLY A 51 0.08 -4.73 28.76
CA GLY A 51 -1.12 -5.10 29.56
C GLY A 51 -2.47 -4.89 28.86
N GLY A 52 -2.51 -4.39 27.62
CA GLY A 52 -3.74 -4.38 26.83
C GLY A 52 -4.75 -3.29 27.21
N GLY A 53 -4.28 -2.11 27.62
CA GLY A 53 -5.14 -0.95 27.82
C GLY A 53 -5.64 -0.38 26.50
N SER A 54 -6.91 -0.64 26.16
CA SER A 54 -7.67 0.31 25.34
C SER A 54 -7.83 1.58 26.18
N CYS A 55 -7.35 2.74 25.71
CA CYS A 55 -7.74 4.03 26.29
C CYS A 55 -9.04 4.58 25.67
N LEU A 56 -9.90 3.67 25.19
CA LEU A 56 -11.26 3.91 24.73
C LEU A 56 -12.19 2.90 25.40
#